data_AF-A0A914NG87-F1
#
_entry.id   AF-A0A914NG87-F1
#
_cell.length_a   1.000
_cell.length_b   1.000
_cell.length_c   1.000
_cell.angle_alpha   90.00
_cell.angle_beta   90.00
_cell.angle_gamma   90.00
#
_symmetry.space_group_name_H-M   'P 1'
#
loop_
_entity.id
_entity.type
_entity.pdbx_description
1 polymer ?
#
loop_
_entity_poly.entity_id
_entity_poly.type
_entity_poly.pdbx_seq_one_letter_code
_entity_poly.pdbx_strand_id
1 'polypeptide(L)'
;MSSDSEIDVVGVEEEQNPTTSSRVKKAYSIEKKIEVIGNPRPPPIQTYMQWIVEAWNVVTKENIINSFKYCGLTNKTNGAEDGEIHCFKINGPVSEGRAQLRQARLDNELAKIFEEIDLEEDVENGNESDNSIEM
;
A
#
# COMPACT_ATOMS: atom_id res chain seq x y z
N MET A 1 -34.91 -6.59 64.88
CA MET A 1 -34.47 -5.68 63.81
C MET A 1 -33.34 -6.39 63.09
N SER A 2 -33.64 -6.86 61.89
CA SER A 2 -32.70 -7.52 60.98
C SER A 2 -31.61 -6.55 60.54
N SER A 3 -30.39 -7.04 60.37
CA SER A 3 -29.74 -7.19 59.05
C SER A 3 -28.27 -7.63 59.23
N ASP A 4 -27.92 -8.66 58.45
CA ASP A 4 -26.65 -9.34 58.34
C ASP A 4 -25.61 -8.60 57.48
N SER A 5 -24.35 -8.95 57.74
CA SER A 5 -23.15 -9.05 56.86
C SER A 5 -23.07 -8.30 55.52
N GLU A 6 -21.90 -7.71 55.23
CA GLU A 6 -21.05 -8.18 54.13
C GLU A 6 -19.65 -7.53 54.16
N ILE A 7 -18.63 -8.36 53.91
CA ILE A 7 -17.25 -7.97 53.68
C ILE A 7 -17.03 -8.06 52.17
N ASP A 8 -16.61 -6.98 51.53
CA ASP A 8 -16.27 -7.01 50.10
C ASP A 8 -14.76 -6.88 49.91
N VAL A 9 -14.20 -7.99 49.43
CA VAL A 9 -12.89 -8.10 48.81
C VAL A 9 -13.04 -7.57 47.38
N VAL A 10 -12.52 -6.38 47.09
CA VAL A 10 -12.32 -5.95 45.70
C VAL A 10 -10.88 -6.20 45.33
N GLY A 11 -10.73 -7.16 44.41
CA GLY A 11 -9.47 -7.72 43.98
C GLY A 11 -8.59 -6.77 43.18
N VAL A 12 -7.32 -7.18 43.14
CA VAL A 12 -6.28 -6.71 42.24
C VAL A 12 -6.67 -7.11 40.81
N GLU A 13 -6.72 -6.15 39.90
CA GLU A 13 -6.44 -6.43 38.49
C GLU A 13 -5.34 -5.48 38.00
N GLU A 14 -4.26 -6.12 37.59
CA GLU A 14 -3.02 -5.58 37.06
C GLU A 14 -3.15 -5.49 35.52
N GLU A 15 -2.37 -4.58 34.95
CA GLU A 15 -2.05 -4.45 33.52
C GLU A 15 -3.12 -3.92 32.53
N GLN A 16 -2.86 -2.71 32.04
CA GLN A 16 -2.45 -2.55 30.64
C GLN A 16 -1.84 -1.16 30.42
N ASN A 17 -0.53 -1.13 30.16
CA ASN A 17 0.16 0.03 29.62
C ASN A 17 -0.19 0.19 28.13
N PRO A 18 -0.86 1.28 27.69
CA PRO A 18 -0.81 1.65 26.28
C PRO A 18 0.52 2.38 26.02
N THR A 19 1.45 1.68 25.39
CA THR A 19 2.63 2.28 24.74
C THR A 19 2.15 3.31 23.74
N THR A 20 2.15 4.57 24.16
CA THR A 20 1.73 5.71 23.34
C THR A 20 2.80 5.98 22.28
N SER A 21 2.67 5.33 21.12
CA SER A 21 3.29 5.84 19.89
C SER A 21 2.48 7.06 19.43
N SER A 22 2.73 8.18 20.11
CA SER A 22 2.20 9.49 19.76
C SER A 22 2.82 9.92 18.43
N ARG A 23 2.20 9.49 17.33
CA ARG A 23 2.45 10.07 16.02
C ARG A 23 1.79 11.44 16.05
N VAL A 24 2.54 12.45 16.48
CA VAL A 24 2.13 13.85 16.47
C VAL A 24 1.88 14.25 15.02
N LYS A 25 0.64 14.04 14.56
CA LYS A 25 0.12 14.71 13.38
C LYS A 25 0.01 16.16 13.79
N LYS A 26 1.02 16.97 13.48
CA LYS A 26 0.92 18.41 13.60
C LYS A 26 -0.10 18.86 12.55
N ALA A 27 -1.37 18.83 12.91
CA ALA A 27 -2.43 19.44 12.14
C ALA A 27 -2.16 20.95 12.19
N TYR A 28 -1.83 21.53 11.05
CA TYR A 28 -1.87 22.98 10.91
C TYR A 28 -3.33 23.40 10.94
N SER A 29 -3.84 23.73 12.14
CA SER A 29 -5.10 24.45 12.31
C SER A 29 -4.90 25.86 11.78
N ILE A 30 -5.40 26.14 10.58
CA ILE A 30 -5.67 27.52 10.16
C ILE A 30 -6.98 27.93 10.83
N GLU A 31 -6.97 28.06 12.16
CA GLU A 31 -8.10 28.62 12.90
C GLU A 31 -8.04 30.15 12.84
N LYS A 32 -8.34 30.69 11.65
CA LYS A 32 -8.79 32.06 11.55
C LYS A 32 -10.29 31.99 11.39
N LYS A 33 -11.03 32.30 12.47
CA LYS A 33 -12.49 32.46 12.42
C LYS A 33 -12.78 33.65 11.50
N ILE A 34 -12.99 33.40 10.22
CA ILE A 34 -13.35 34.43 9.25
C ILE A 34 -14.86 34.48 9.21
N GLU A 35 -15.47 35.35 10.02
CA GLU A 35 -16.84 35.77 9.77
C GLU A 35 -16.81 36.67 8.52
N VAL A 36 -16.82 36.04 7.33
CA VAL A 36 -16.96 36.75 6.05
C VAL A 36 -18.43 36.82 5.71
N ILE A 37 -19.00 38.03 5.80
CA ILE A 37 -20.22 38.35 5.06
C ILE A 37 -19.80 38.54 3.59
N GLY A 38 -19.91 37.50 2.77
CA GLY A 38 -19.62 37.54 1.32
C GLY A 38 -18.57 36.54 0.84
N ASN A 39 -18.22 36.62 -0.45
CA ASN A 39 -17.23 35.73 -1.08
C ASN A 39 -15.80 36.19 -0.69
N PRO A 40 -15.00 35.36 0.02
CA PRO A 40 -13.65 35.75 0.41
C PRO A 40 -12.76 35.97 -0.81
N ARG A 41 -12.02 37.09 -0.80
CA ARG A 41 -10.98 37.33 -1.81
C ARG A 41 -9.80 36.38 -1.59
N PRO A 42 -9.15 35.90 -2.66
CA PRO A 42 -7.97 35.06 -2.53
C PRO A 42 -6.84 35.83 -1.81
N PRO A 43 -6.01 35.13 -1.01
CA PRO A 43 -4.81 35.70 -0.41
C PRO A 43 -3.87 36.34 -1.45
N PRO A 44 -3.05 37.34 -1.06
CA PRO A 44 -1.97 37.85 -1.89
C PRO A 44 -0.95 36.77 -2.27
N ILE A 45 -0.30 36.90 -3.43
CA ILE A 45 0.71 35.94 -3.92
C ILE A 45 1.86 35.70 -2.92
N GLN A 46 2.29 36.74 -2.20
CA GLN A 46 3.33 36.65 -1.18
C GLN A 46 2.95 35.68 -0.05
N THR A 47 1.67 35.64 0.32
CA THR A 47 1.15 34.72 1.32
C THR A 47 1.23 33.27 0.83
N TYR A 48 0.90 33.01 -0.43
CA TYR A 48 1.08 31.67 -1.02
C TYR A 48 2.55 31.25 -1.03
N MET A 49 3.46 32.13 -1.43
CA MET A 49 4.90 31.83 -1.48
C MET A 49 5.44 31.49 -0.09
N GLN A 50 5.02 32.24 0.93
CA GLN A 50 5.39 31.94 2.31
C GLN A 50 4.90 30.55 2.74
N TRP A 51 3.64 30.20 2.46
CA TRP A 51 3.12 28.86 2.77
C TRP A 51 3.88 27.74 2.05
N ILE A 52 4.27 27.96 0.80
CA ILE A 52 5.04 26.98 0.02
C ILE A 52 6.42 26.77 0.65
N VAL A 53 7.13 27.86 0.99
CA VAL A 53 8.45 27.78 1.64
C VAL A 53 8.35 27.10 3.00
N GLU A 54 7.38 27.49 3.82
CA GLU A 54 7.15 26.90 5.13
C GLU A 54 6.82 25.40 5.02
N ALA A 55 5.98 25.00 4.07
CA ALA A 55 5.66 23.59 3.82
C ALA A 55 6.91 22.80 3.39
N TRP A 56 7.71 23.33 2.47
CA TRP A 56 8.94 22.66 2.02
C TRP A 56 9.97 22.47 3.13
N ASN A 57 10.08 23.41 4.06
CA ASN A 57 10.99 23.29 5.21
C ASN A 57 10.61 22.17 6.19
N VAL A 58 9.35 21.71 6.16
CA VAL A 58 8.87 20.61 7.00
C VAL A 58 9.04 19.24 6.33
N VAL A 59 9.10 19.20 5.00
CA VAL A 59 9.23 17.94 4.24
C VAL A 59 10.66 17.43 4.33
N THR A 60 10.88 16.33 5.04
CA THR A 60 12.20 15.72 5.14
C THR A 60 12.51 14.84 3.93
N LYS A 61 13.80 14.54 3.73
CA LYS A 61 14.25 13.59 2.69
C LYS A 61 13.55 12.23 2.83
N GLU A 62 13.36 11.76 4.05
CA GLU A 62 12.66 10.51 4.36
C GLU A 62 11.18 10.58 3.96
N ASN A 63 10.52 11.73 4.11
CA ASN A 63 9.13 11.89 3.63
C ASN A 63 9.05 11.72 2.12
N ILE A 64 10.01 12.27 1.38
CA ILE A 64 10.09 12.13 -0.07
C ILE A 64 10.35 10.67 -0.44
N ILE A 65 11.37 10.03 0.13
CA ILE A 65 11.68 8.61 -0.17
C ILE A 65 10.48 7.71 0.12
N ASN A 66 9.83 7.90 1.27
CA ASN A 66 8.68 7.11 1.66
C ASN A 66 7.47 7.34 0.75
N SER A 67 7.28 8.54 0.18
CA SER A 67 6.18 8.77 -0.75
C SER A 67 6.33 7.92 -2.01
N PHE A 68 7.53 7.84 -2.59
CA PHE A 68 7.81 6.97 -3.73
C PHE A 68 7.57 5.49 -3.41
N LYS A 69 8.02 5.02 -2.23
CA LYS A 69 7.79 3.64 -1.76
C LYS A 69 6.31 3.32 -1.54
N TYR A 70 5.57 4.24 -0.94
CA TYR A 70 4.15 4.06 -0.66
C TYR A 70 3.29 4.11 -1.93
N CYS A 71 3.78 4.79 -2.97
CA CYS A 71 3.19 4.82 -4.30
C CYS A 71 3.62 3.65 -5.21
N GLY A 72 4.47 2.72 -4.75
CA GLY A 72 4.85 1.57 -5.56
C GLY A 72 5.97 1.82 -6.58
N LEU A 73 6.64 2.98 -6.55
CA LEU A 73 7.54 3.41 -7.61
C LEU A 73 8.99 2.94 -7.43
N THR A 74 9.43 2.75 -6.20
CA THR A 74 10.83 2.41 -5.86
C THR A 74 10.95 1.09 -5.10
N ASN A 75 9.86 0.34 -5.02
CA ASN A 75 9.77 -0.92 -4.30
C ASN A 75 10.56 -2.00 -5.04
N LYS A 76 11.11 -2.95 -4.28
CA LYS A 76 11.81 -4.11 -4.85
C LYS A 76 10.89 -4.95 -5.74
N THR A 77 11.42 -5.37 -6.89
CA THR A 77 10.69 -6.20 -7.86
C THR A 77 10.37 -7.62 -7.35
N ASN A 78 11.13 -8.11 -6.37
CA ASN A 78 10.91 -9.42 -5.73
C ASN A 78 9.73 -9.44 -4.75
N GLY A 79 9.02 -8.32 -4.58
CA GLY A 79 7.83 -8.22 -3.74
C GLY A 79 8.08 -8.07 -2.24
N ALA A 80 9.34 -8.04 -1.78
CA ALA A 80 9.66 -7.90 -0.35
C ALA A 80 9.11 -6.60 0.27
N GLU A 81 8.83 -5.59 -0.55
CA GLU A 81 8.36 -4.26 -0.12
C GLU A 81 6.92 -3.96 -0.57
N ASP A 82 6.19 -4.94 -1.11
CA ASP A 82 4.77 -4.77 -1.48
C ASP A 82 3.89 -4.46 -0.26
N GLY A 83 4.39 -4.84 0.93
CA GLY A 83 3.83 -4.50 2.23
C GLY A 83 3.71 -2.99 2.46
N GLU A 84 4.61 -2.20 1.89
CA GLU A 84 4.73 -0.76 2.12
C GLU A 84 3.76 0.06 1.25
N ILE A 85 3.27 -0.53 0.15
CA ILE A 85 2.39 0.15 -0.80
C ILE A 85 1.07 0.50 -0.13
N HIS A 86 0.69 1.78 -0.18
CA HIS A 86 -0.40 2.32 0.64
C HIS A 86 -1.77 1.82 0.20
N CYS A 87 -2.02 1.70 -1.11
CA CYS A 87 -3.31 1.26 -1.63
C CYS A 87 -3.65 -0.19 -1.25
N PHE A 88 -2.63 -0.98 -0.91
CA PHE A 88 -2.71 -2.41 -0.58
C PHE A 88 -2.93 -2.72 0.90
N LYS A 89 -3.12 -1.70 1.74
CA LYS A 89 -3.42 -1.91 3.17
C LYS A 89 -4.81 -2.54 3.33
N ILE A 90 -5.06 -3.16 4.49
CA ILE A 90 -6.31 -3.89 4.80
C ILE A 90 -7.57 -3.03 4.59
N ASN A 91 -7.48 -1.72 4.83
CA ASN A 91 -8.56 -0.74 4.58
C ASN A 91 -8.24 0.24 3.44
N GLY A 92 -7.30 -0.15 2.57
CA GLY A 92 -6.91 0.63 1.40
C GLY A 92 -7.89 0.44 0.24
N PRO A 93 -7.86 1.33 -0.76
CA PRO A 93 -8.73 1.25 -1.93
C PRO A 93 -8.52 -0.03 -2.77
N VAL A 94 -7.40 -0.72 -2.60
CA VAL A 94 -7.04 -1.93 -3.36
C VAL A 94 -6.48 -2.99 -2.39
N SER A 95 -7.27 -3.41 -1.40
CA SER A 95 -6.85 -4.34 -0.36
C SER A 95 -6.33 -5.69 -0.90
N GLU A 96 -6.87 -6.18 -2.01
CA GLU A 96 -6.43 -7.40 -2.69
C GLU A 96 -5.22 -7.19 -3.61
N GLY A 97 -4.75 -5.95 -3.76
CA GLY A 97 -3.74 -5.58 -4.75
C GLY A 97 -2.39 -6.28 -4.56
N ARG A 98 -2.05 -6.72 -3.33
CA ARG A 98 -0.83 -7.53 -3.10
C ARG A 98 -0.92 -8.91 -3.74
N ALA A 99 -2.11 -9.52 -3.72
CA ALA A 99 -2.31 -10.83 -4.34
C ALA A 99 -2.26 -10.67 -5.88
N GLN A 100 -2.96 -9.66 -6.39
CA GLN A 100 -2.98 -9.35 -7.82
C GLN A 100 -1.59 -9.02 -8.37
N LEU A 101 -0.80 -8.20 -7.67
CA LEU A 101 0.56 -7.85 -8.08
C LEU A 101 1.49 -9.08 -8.08
N ARG A 102 1.36 -9.97 -7.08
CA ARG A 102 2.12 -11.23 -7.07
C ARG A 102 1.74 -12.12 -8.24
N GLN A 103 0.46 -12.25 -8.54
CA GLN A 103 -0.02 -13.03 -9.68
C GLN A 103 0.52 -12.48 -11.00
N ALA A 104 0.41 -11.16 -11.21
CA ALA A 104 0.89 -10.52 -12.43
C ALA A 104 2.41 -10.73 -12.67
N ARG A 105 3.22 -10.83 -11.60
CA ARG A 105 4.64 -11.16 -11.72
C ARG A 105 4.85 -12.60 -12.17
N LEU A 106 4.12 -13.56 -11.61
CA LEU A 106 4.18 -14.96 -12.04
C LEU A 106 3.73 -15.11 -13.50
N ASP A 107 2.64 -14.46 -13.89
CA ASP A 107 2.15 -14.48 -15.26
C ASP A 107 3.19 -13.91 -16.24
N ASN A 108 3.90 -12.85 -15.84
CA ASN A 108 4.99 -12.29 -16.64
C ASN A 108 6.20 -13.22 -16.76
N GLU A 109 6.56 -13.92 -15.68
CA GLU A 109 7.63 -14.92 -15.71
C GLU A 109 7.27 -16.11 -16.60
N LEU A 110 6.04 -16.62 -16.51
CA LEU A 110 5.55 -17.68 -17.37
C LEU A 110 5.53 -17.25 -18.84
N ALA A 111 5.06 -16.04 -19.15
CA ALA A 111 5.06 -15.51 -20.51
C ALA A 111 6.46 -15.50 -21.14
N LYS A 112 7.48 -15.06 -20.38
CA LYS A 112 8.88 -15.09 -20.84
C LYS A 112 9.37 -16.50 -21.16
N ILE A 113 9.00 -17.48 -20.33
CA ILE A 113 9.37 -18.88 -20.57
C ILE A 113 8.72 -19.40 -21.85
N PHE A 114 7.44 -19.08 -22.09
CA PHE A 114 6.76 -19.49 -23.32
C PHE A 114 7.34 -18.83 -24.59
N GLU A 115 7.80 -17.58 -24.51
CA GLU A 115 8.50 -16.91 -25.62
C GLU A 115 9.84 -17.58 -25.95
N GLU A 116 10.53 -18.16 -24.97
CA GLU A 116 11.81 -18.84 -25.17
C GLU A 116 11.65 -20.26 -25.73
N ILE A 117 10.46 -20.86 -25.55
CA ILE A 117 10.05 -22.15 -26.11
C ILE A 117 9.40 -21.91 -27.48
N ASP A 118 10.17 -21.41 -28.45
CA ASP A 118 9.75 -21.40 -29.86
C ASP A 118 9.85 -22.84 -30.38
N LEU A 119 8.75 -23.59 -30.22
CA LEU A 119 8.58 -24.93 -30.79
C LEU A 119 8.32 -24.77 -32.28
N GLU A 120 9.37 -24.53 -33.07
CA GLU A 120 9.31 -24.87 -34.50
C GLU A 120 9.04 -26.37 -34.58
N GLU A 121 7.77 -26.68 -34.84
CA GLU A 121 7.19 -28.01 -35.01
C GLU A 121 8.00 -28.73 -36.10
N ASP A 122 8.77 -29.75 -35.72
CA ASP A 122 9.39 -30.69 -36.66
C ASP A 122 8.27 -31.26 -37.54
N VAL A 123 8.14 -30.71 -38.76
CA VAL A 123 7.16 -31.15 -39.76
C VAL A 123 7.35 -32.65 -39.96
N GLU A 124 6.31 -33.41 -39.62
CA GLU A 124 6.25 -34.87 -39.77
C GLU A 124 6.82 -35.29 -41.13
N ASN A 125 8.00 -35.91 -41.14
CA ASN A 125 8.47 -36.63 -42.30
C ASN A 125 7.65 -37.93 -42.38
N GLY A 126 6.49 -37.83 -43.03
CA GLY A 126 5.59 -38.93 -43.34
C GLY A 126 6.34 -40.03 -44.09
N ASN A 127 6.80 -41.03 -43.34
CA ASN A 127 7.32 -42.25 -43.95
C ASN A 127 6.12 -43.09 -44.39
N GLU A 128 5.70 -42.89 -45.63
CA GLU A 128 4.82 -43.79 -46.36
C GLU A 128 5.53 -45.15 -46.49
N SER A 129 5.37 -46.01 -45.47
CA SER A 129 5.86 -47.39 -45.54
C SER A 129 4.97 -48.17 -46.51
N ASP A 130 5.47 -48.28 -47.73
CA ASP A 130 4.98 -49.09 -48.84
C ASP A 130 4.41 -50.44 -48.37
N ASN A 131 3.09 -50.60 -48.48
CA ASN A 131 2.42 -51.89 -48.38
C ASN A 131 2.62 -52.64 -49.72
N SER A 132 3.81 -53.19 -49.92
CA SER A 132 4.01 -54.18 -50.98
C SER A 132 3.39 -55.51 -50.56
N ILE A 133 2.21 -55.76 -51.11
CA ILE A 133 1.57 -57.06 -51.17
C ILE A 133 2.31 -57.89 -52.24
N GLU A 134 2.89 -59.04 -51.86
CA GLU A 134 3.17 -60.12 -52.82
C GLU A 134 2.58 -61.41 -52.27
N MET A 135 1.81 -62.08 -53.13
CA MET A 135 1.16 -63.39 -52.92
C MET A 135 2.17 -64.52 -52.87
#